data_AF-A0A1E3LEB4-F1
#
_entry.id   AF-A0A1E3LEB4-F1
#
_cell.length_a   1.000
_cell.length_b   1.000
_cell.length_c   1.000
_cell.angle_alpha   90.00
_cell.angle_beta   90.00
_cell.angle_gamma   90.00
#
_symmetry.space_group_name_H-M   'P 1'
#
loop_
_entity.id
_entity.type
_entity.pdbx_description
1 polymer ?
#
loop_
_entity_poly.entity_id
_entity_poly.type
_entity_poly.pdbx_seq_one_letter_code
_entity_poly.pdbx_strand_id
1 'polypeptide(L)'
;MISSALHALRGALQSCRTFESPAAQLTHTMDALDSSLRTCSAGAAELDKAIGRVEKAFAKGDGRKVIEGAFAPDIDLGVFVKRLVRNHITTSRTGLDHALASHSYRHLDGQARGLIRCVRPEVRAEIVRRWTEPEGSSVHVTEGKVVALDIPGTDFRCALIDGGFSSLGLNLSQSEATQLLLARPEGTPPGTTLLQMLPGLGEDHTVGNYFLICAAIGSDGSLSPGLDSDAVYSLAAEAHDFLKDIEGDVSVREPLARFFNWMGDNTRAAQSREIAATLREGMDPRDNLRLGEVARGALTTTDEIRAFNQASVAENRQWAGFHYARAEKPRLAVDQYLKSAKAFEAVRQSDMAATMYANAAEKLASYEVFPEVIDVLHDAIRSYGGAHGSASKVGLRCADAFAARGLHVSAAMTHELLASHLWPERESRNVFASPDTGAAGKRALAETHLQKAREIFAAIGLSETMRDLPGLIRSAIAANLDTLTSQDGLIGNDFVVYFEGASDVISQEGFDEHASLDWVLFRRSPRDDVRQVYELMTEDTRRALVSRGGRHLYRQVPLEASDFVDGVAALDMLTTRQATGALKVVLRFDDDSAPTDL
;
A
#
# COMPACT_ATOMS: atom_id res chain seq x y z
N MET A 1 8.94 59.47 -67.13
CA MET A 1 7.57 59.32 -66.61
C MET A 1 7.30 57.99 -65.91
N ILE A 2 7.91 56.86 -66.31
CA ILE A 2 7.70 55.56 -65.62
C ILE A 2 8.39 55.50 -64.24
N SER A 3 9.58 56.10 -64.10
CA SER A 3 10.33 56.14 -62.83
C SER A 3 9.63 56.96 -61.73
N SER A 4 9.00 58.08 -62.10
CA SER A 4 8.23 58.93 -61.17
C SER A 4 6.94 58.26 -60.69
N ALA A 5 6.28 57.48 -61.55
CA ALA A 5 5.12 56.68 -61.17
C ALA A 5 5.49 55.52 -60.23
N LEU A 6 6.61 54.85 -60.47
CA LEU A 6 7.14 53.81 -59.57
C LEU A 6 7.57 54.37 -58.21
N HIS A 7 8.16 55.57 -58.16
CA HIS A 7 8.49 56.22 -56.89
C HIS A 7 7.26 56.70 -56.12
N ALA A 8 6.23 57.21 -56.82
CA ALA A 8 4.95 57.56 -56.21
C ALA A 8 4.22 56.32 -55.68
N LEU A 9 4.26 55.19 -56.40
CA LEU A 9 3.70 53.92 -55.92
C LEU A 9 4.48 53.34 -54.74
N ARG A 10 5.81 53.47 -54.73
CA ARG A 10 6.66 53.06 -53.58
C ARG A 10 6.40 53.93 -52.36
N GLY A 11 6.23 55.24 -52.55
CA GLY A 11 5.88 56.19 -51.49
C GLY A 11 4.47 55.95 -50.94
N ALA A 12 3.50 55.66 -51.80
CA ALA A 12 2.13 55.33 -51.42
C ALA A 12 2.02 53.94 -50.75
N LEU A 13 2.82 52.96 -51.16
CA LEU A 13 2.91 51.65 -50.49
C LEU A 13 3.71 51.71 -49.18
N GLN A 14 4.65 52.65 -49.04
CA GLN A 14 5.36 52.91 -47.79
C GLN A 14 4.49 53.63 -46.77
N SER A 15 3.57 54.51 -47.19
CA SER A 15 2.59 55.15 -46.28
C SER A 15 1.39 54.27 -45.94
N CYS A 16 1.11 53.21 -46.71
CA CYS A 16 0.09 52.19 -46.38
C CYS A 16 0.64 51.01 -45.58
N ARG A 17 1.95 50.93 -45.33
CA ARG A 17 2.49 50.10 -44.26
C ARG A 17 2.28 50.86 -42.97
N THR A 18 1.19 50.55 -42.27
CA THR A 18 1.13 50.80 -40.84
C THR A 18 2.45 50.29 -40.26
N PHE A 19 3.27 51.21 -39.71
CA PHE A 19 4.43 50.84 -38.90
C PHE A 19 3.90 50.30 -37.56
N GLU A 20 3.09 49.25 -37.62
CA GLU A 20 2.87 48.40 -36.47
C GLU A 20 4.21 47.74 -36.18
N SER A 21 4.68 47.90 -34.94
CA SER A 21 5.91 47.25 -34.52
C SER A 21 5.78 45.74 -34.79
N PRO A 22 6.88 45.03 -35.09
CA PRO A 22 6.81 43.58 -35.28
C PRO A 22 6.17 42.84 -34.10
N ALA A 23 6.28 43.39 -32.88
CA ALA A 23 5.55 42.91 -31.70
C ALA A 23 4.03 43.06 -31.84
N ALA A 24 3.53 44.23 -32.26
CA ALA A 24 2.11 44.45 -32.48
C ALA A 24 1.54 43.51 -33.57
N GLN A 25 2.33 43.17 -34.59
CA GLN A 25 1.93 42.22 -35.62
C GLN A 25 1.80 40.78 -35.09
N LEU A 26 2.69 40.37 -34.18
CA LEU A 26 2.60 39.05 -33.53
C LEU A 26 1.35 38.97 -32.65
N THR A 27 1.13 39.98 -31.81
CA THR A 27 -0.06 40.06 -30.94
C THR A 27 -1.35 40.07 -31.76
N HIS A 28 -1.44 40.88 -32.82
CA HIS A 28 -2.61 40.87 -33.71
C HIS A 28 -2.84 39.48 -34.35
N THR A 29 -1.77 38.74 -34.66
CA THR A 29 -1.91 37.38 -35.22
C THR A 29 -2.46 36.40 -34.18
N MET A 30 -2.06 36.54 -32.91
CA MET A 30 -2.59 35.77 -31.80
C MET A 30 -4.05 36.13 -31.48
N ASP A 31 -4.39 37.42 -31.43
CA ASP A 31 -5.77 37.89 -31.23
C ASP A 31 -6.73 37.34 -32.30
N ALA A 32 -6.25 37.25 -33.55
CA ALA A 32 -7.01 36.66 -34.64
C ALA A 32 -7.21 35.14 -34.48
N LEU A 33 -6.21 34.43 -33.94
CA LEU A 33 -6.33 33.01 -33.59
C LEU A 33 -7.34 32.83 -32.45
N ASP A 34 -7.22 33.60 -31.38
CA ASP A 34 -8.14 33.54 -30.23
C ASP A 34 -9.58 33.86 -30.62
N SER A 35 -9.77 34.86 -31.49
CA SER A 35 -11.08 35.19 -32.07
C SER A 35 -11.64 34.02 -32.89
N SER A 36 -10.79 33.33 -33.64
CA SER A 36 -11.19 32.14 -34.42
C SER A 36 -11.56 30.97 -33.51
N LEU A 37 -10.80 30.71 -32.45
CA LEU A 37 -11.10 29.65 -31.47
C LEU A 37 -12.45 29.86 -30.77
N ARG A 38 -12.86 31.12 -30.55
CA ARG A 38 -14.15 31.46 -29.92
C ARG A 38 -15.35 31.40 -30.87
N THR A 39 -15.13 31.60 -32.18
CA THR A 39 -16.23 31.82 -33.14
C THR A 39 -16.38 30.71 -34.18
N CYS A 40 -15.33 29.94 -34.45
CA CYS A 40 -15.33 28.87 -35.45
C CYS A 40 -15.64 27.51 -34.82
N SER A 41 -16.04 26.54 -35.66
CA SER A 41 -16.09 25.12 -35.27
C SER A 41 -14.70 24.47 -35.39
N ALA A 42 -14.49 23.37 -34.66
CA ALA A 42 -13.21 22.66 -34.63
C ALA A 42 -12.69 22.19 -36.01
N GLY A 43 -13.59 21.92 -36.97
CA GLY A 43 -13.23 21.50 -38.33
C GLY A 43 -13.18 22.63 -39.37
N ALA A 44 -13.29 23.90 -38.97
CA ALA A 44 -13.40 25.01 -39.89
C ALA A 44 -12.05 25.33 -40.58
N ALA A 45 -12.09 25.54 -41.90
CA ALA A 45 -10.90 25.92 -42.67
C ALA A 45 -10.33 27.29 -42.26
N GLU A 46 -11.18 28.16 -41.71
CA GLU A 46 -10.79 29.44 -41.11
C GLU A 46 -9.85 29.25 -39.92
N LEU A 47 -10.12 28.24 -39.07
CA LEU A 47 -9.27 27.91 -37.92
C LEU A 47 -7.91 27.37 -38.38
N ASP A 48 -7.90 26.46 -39.37
CA ASP A 48 -6.64 25.97 -39.99
C ASP A 48 -5.79 27.10 -40.56
N LYS A 49 -6.44 28.07 -41.23
CA LYS A 49 -5.76 29.25 -41.77
C LYS A 49 -5.19 30.12 -40.67
N ALA A 50 -5.91 30.32 -39.56
CA ALA A 50 -5.45 31.09 -38.42
C ALA A 50 -4.24 30.43 -37.74
N ILE A 51 -4.32 29.12 -37.47
CA ILE A 51 -3.21 28.30 -36.94
C ILE A 51 -1.98 28.44 -37.85
N GLY A 52 -2.15 28.20 -39.16
CA GLY A 52 -1.04 28.27 -40.11
C GLY A 52 -0.43 29.67 -40.27
N ARG A 53 -1.16 30.75 -39.94
CA ARG A 53 -0.62 32.13 -39.90
C ARG A 53 0.26 32.33 -38.67
N VAL A 54 -0.19 31.91 -37.49
CA VAL A 54 0.60 31.96 -36.25
C VAL A 54 1.88 31.12 -36.41
N GLU A 55 1.77 29.89 -36.92
CA GLU A 55 2.94 29.03 -37.16
C GLU A 55 4.00 29.72 -38.04
N LYS A 56 3.57 30.37 -39.12
CA LYS A 56 4.48 31.09 -40.03
C LYS A 56 5.08 32.34 -39.40
N ALA A 57 4.29 33.07 -38.60
CA ALA A 57 4.73 34.30 -37.94
C ALA A 57 5.82 34.02 -36.90
N PHE A 58 5.65 32.96 -36.10
CA PHE A 58 6.61 32.60 -35.04
C PHE A 58 7.81 31.77 -35.51
N ALA A 59 7.77 31.19 -36.72
CA ALA A 59 8.91 30.44 -37.27
C ALA A 59 10.04 31.32 -37.84
N LYS A 60 9.86 32.65 -37.97
CA LYS A 60 10.81 33.55 -38.66
C LYS A 60 10.91 34.91 -37.98
N GLY A 61 11.91 35.70 -38.39
CA GLY A 61 12.04 37.12 -38.03
C GLY A 61 12.03 37.36 -36.51
N ASP A 62 11.20 38.28 -36.05
CA ASP A 62 11.09 38.61 -34.63
C ASP A 62 10.30 37.56 -33.83
N GLY A 63 9.35 36.85 -34.46
CA GLY A 63 8.66 35.72 -33.82
C GLY A 63 9.65 34.61 -33.45
N ARG A 64 10.63 34.33 -34.31
CA ARG A 64 11.73 33.41 -33.97
C ARG A 64 12.52 33.88 -32.74
N LYS A 65 12.84 35.18 -32.63
CA LYS A 65 13.57 35.72 -31.48
C LYS A 65 12.77 35.58 -30.19
N VAL A 66 11.44 35.76 -30.25
CA VAL A 66 10.54 35.53 -29.12
C VAL A 66 10.62 34.06 -28.66
N ILE A 67 10.51 33.11 -29.59
CA ILE A 67 10.61 31.68 -29.26
C ILE A 67 12.00 31.32 -28.72
N GLU A 68 13.08 31.76 -29.36
CA GLU A 68 14.46 31.48 -28.90
C GLU A 68 14.80 32.19 -27.58
N GLY A 69 14.09 33.27 -27.25
CA GLY A 69 14.19 33.99 -25.99
C GLY A 69 13.52 33.28 -24.82
N ALA A 70 12.44 32.52 -25.08
CA ALA A 70 11.71 31.79 -24.04
C ALA A 70 12.07 30.30 -23.97
N PHE A 71 12.51 29.72 -25.08
CA PHE A 71 12.79 28.30 -25.22
C PHE A 71 14.20 28.04 -25.74
N ALA A 72 14.72 26.86 -25.43
CA ALA A 72 15.86 26.22 -26.07
C ALA A 72 15.34 25.02 -26.88
N PRO A 73 14.91 25.21 -28.15
CA PRO A 73 14.31 24.14 -28.95
C PRO A 73 15.26 22.95 -29.12
N ASP A 74 14.75 21.75 -28.90
CA ASP A 74 15.45 20.47 -29.03
C ASP A 74 15.39 19.90 -30.46
N ILE A 75 14.58 20.52 -31.32
CA ILE A 75 14.30 20.12 -32.70
C ILE A 75 14.28 21.32 -33.64
N ASP A 76 14.07 21.07 -34.93
CA ASP A 76 13.83 22.13 -35.92
C ASP A 76 12.76 23.12 -35.44
N LEU A 77 13.09 24.41 -35.50
CA LEU A 77 12.24 25.49 -34.99
C LEU A 77 10.83 25.49 -35.61
N GLY A 78 10.71 25.15 -36.90
CA GLY A 78 9.42 25.08 -37.57
C GLY A 78 8.53 23.97 -36.98
N VAL A 79 9.12 22.82 -36.67
CA VAL A 79 8.41 21.72 -35.99
C VAL A 79 8.09 22.07 -34.54
N PHE A 80 9.01 22.74 -33.84
CA PHE A 80 8.81 23.20 -32.47
C PHE A 80 7.63 24.18 -32.36
N VAL A 81 7.60 25.21 -33.22
CA VAL A 81 6.52 26.20 -33.27
C VAL A 81 5.16 25.53 -33.53
N LYS A 82 5.09 24.54 -34.42
CA LYS A 82 3.84 23.78 -34.65
C LYS A 82 3.35 23.07 -33.40
N ARG A 83 4.26 22.46 -32.62
CA ARG A 83 3.91 21.83 -31.34
C ARG A 83 3.42 22.88 -30.33
N LEU A 84 4.10 24.02 -30.25
CA LEU A 84 3.74 25.11 -29.35
C LEU A 84 2.36 25.68 -29.67
N VAL A 85 2.09 26.00 -30.94
CA VAL A 85 0.78 26.49 -31.40
C VAL A 85 -0.31 25.46 -31.10
N ARG A 86 -0.05 24.18 -31.39
CA ARG A 86 -1.01 23.10 -31.10
C ARG A 86 -1.32 23.00 -29.61
N ASN A 87 -0.30 23.06 -28.75
CA ASN A 87 -0.52 23.02 -27.32
C ASN A 87 -1.28 24.26 -26.83
N HIS A 88 -0.99 25.45 -27.36
CA HIS A 88 -1.73 26.66 -27.03
C HIS A 88 -3.22 26.57 -27.40
N ILE A 89 -3.57 26.10 -28.60
CA ILE A 89 -5.00 26.00 -28.99
C ILE A 89 -5.76 25.01 -28.10
N THR A 90 -5.09 24.00 -27.53
CA THR A 90 -5.72 23.05 -26.58
C THR A 90 -6.16 23.71 -25.27
N THR A 91 -5.82 24.98 -25.03
CA THR A 91 -6.35 25.76 -23.90
C THR A 91 -7.79 26.25 -24.10
N SER A 92 -8.40 25.93 -25.24
CA SER A 92 -9.81 26.18 -25.54
C SER A 92 -10.51 24.88 -25.92
N ARG A 93 -11.84 24.81 -25.71
CA ARG A 93 -12.62 23.61 -26.10
C ARG A 93 -12.54 23.34 -27.60
N THR A 94 -12.79 24.36 -28.43
CA THR A 94 -12.72 24.27 -29.89
C THR A 94 -11.34 23.80 -30.37
N GLY A 95 -10.26 24.33 -29.79
CA GLY A 95 -8.91 23.97 -30.17
C GLY A 95 -8.48 22.59 -29.68
N LEU A 96 -8.98 22.14 -28.51
CA LEU A 96 -8.79 20.78 -28.04
C LEU A 96 -9.50 19.78 -28.97
N ASP A 97 -10.77 20.00 -29.30
CA ASP A 97 -11.53 19.18 -30.25
C ASP A 97 -10.83 19.10 -31.62
N HIS A 98 -10.30 20.24 -32.09
CA HIS A 98 -9.52 20.30 -33.32
C HIS A 98 -8.24 19.45 -33.25
N ALA A 99 -7.49 19.55 -32.15
CA ALA A 99 -6.27 18.76 -31.96
C ALA A 99 -6.56 17.25 -31.87
N LEU A 100 -7.64 16.88 -31.18
CA LEU A 100 -8.07 15.49 -30.99
C LEU A 100 -8.56 14.81 -32.27
N ALA A 101 -9.02 15.57 -33.26
CA ALA A 101 -9.36 15.03 -34.59
C ALA A 101 -8.17 14.36 -35.29
N SER A 102 -6.93 14.67 -34.89
CA SER A 102 -5.71 14.15 -35.52
C SER A 102 -4.69 13.54 -34.55
N HIS A 103 -4.85 13.73 -33.24
CA HIS A 103 -3.89 13.26 -32.22
C HIS A 103 -4.61 12.71 -30.99
N SER A 104 -4.11 11.60 -30.43
CA SER A 104 -4.58 11.11 -29.13
C SER A 104 -4.13 12.01 -27.97
N TYR A 105 -4.85 12.03 -26.84
CA TYR A 105 -4.41 12.69 -25.59
C TYR A 105 -2.97 12.35 -25.20
N ARG A 106 -2.58 11.06 -25.24
CA ARG A 106 -1.20 10.63 -24.95
C ARG A 106 -0.14 11.31 -25.81
N HIS A 107 -0.47 11.60 -27.07
CA HIS A 107 0.43 12.31 -27.97
C HIS A 107 0.53 13.80 -27.61
N LEU A 108 -0.59 14.43 -27.26
CA LEU A 108 -0.64 15.84 -26.84
C LEU A 108 0.11 16.06 -25.52
N ASP A 109 -0.07 15.16 -24.53
CA ASP A 109 0.68 15.14 -23.28
C ASP A 109 2.19 14.99 -23.52
N GLY A 110 2.60 14.03 -24.37
CA GLY A 110 4.01 13.89 -24.76
C GLY A 110 4.61 15.15 -25.39
N GLN A 111 3.84 15.88 -26.21
CA GLN A 111 4.26 17.17 -26.77
C GLN A 111 4.36 18.25 -25.70
N ALA A 112 3.38 18.35 -24.79
CA ALA A 112 3.38 19.32 -23.69
C ALA A 112 4.63 19.14 -22.79
N ARG A 113 4.93 17.89 -22.39
CA ARG A 113 6.14 17.57 -21.60
C ARG A 113 7.42 17.98 -22.33
N GLY A 114 7.50 17.74 -23.64
CA GLY A 114 8.63 18.16 -24.47
C GLY A 114 8.80 19.69 -24.52
N LEU A 115 7.71 20.43 -24.70
CA LEU A 115 7.72 21.90 -24.71
C LEU A 115 8.20 22.47 -23.37
N ILE A 116 7.70 21.93 -22.26
CA ILE A 116 8.06 22.37 -20.91
C ILE A 116 9.55 22.17 -20.64
N ARG A 117 10.14 21.05 -21.07
CA ARG A 117 11.58 20.80 -20.94
C ARG A 117 12.46 21.77 -21.73
N CYS A 118 11.91 22.33 -22.80
CA CYS A 118 12.60 23.34 -23.59
C CYS A 118 12.46 24.74 -23.02
N VAL A 119 11.63 24.99 -21.99
CA VAL A 119 11.52 26.31 -21.36
C VAL A 119 12.86 26.67 -20.72
N ARG A 120 13.35 27.88 -20.98
CA ARG A 120 14.60 28.36 -20.39
C ARG A 120 14.46 28.51 -18.87
N PRO A 121 15.54 28.27 -18.09
CA PRO A 121 15.48 28.35 -16.64
C PRO A 121 14.95 29.68 -16.11
N GLU A 122 15.30 30.80 -16.75
CA GLU A 122 14.88 32.15 -16.36
C GLU A 122 13.38 32.35 -16.59
N VAL A 123 12.84 31.79 -17.67
CA VAL A 123 11.40 31.84 -17.97
C VAL A 123 10.61 30.92 -17.03
N ARG A 124 11.13 29.72 -16.72
CA ARG A 124 10.52 28.85 -15.71
C ARG A 124 10.44 29.54 -14.35
N ALA A 125 11.51 30.21 -13.92
CA ALA A 125 11.53 30.96 -12.66
C ALA A 125 10.48 32.09 -12.65
N GLU A 126 10.31 32.80 -13.78
CA GLU A 126 9.28 33.83 -13.92
C GLU A 126 7.86 33.26 -13.89
N ILE A 127 7.60 32.12 -14.54
CA ILE A 127 6.31 31.40 -14.44
C ILE A 127 5.95 31.14 -12.98
N VAL A 128 6.88 30.53 -12.23
CA VAL A 128 6.68 30.21 -10.81
C VAL A 128 6.45 31.48 -9.98
N ARG A 129 7.24 32.53 -10.20
CA ARG A 129 7.15 33.79 -9.45
C ARG A 129 5.75 34.40 -9.53
N ARG A 130 5.13 34.37 -10.71
CA ARG A 130 3.81 34.95 -10.97
C ARG A 130 2.68 34.28 -10.20
N TRP A 131 2.82 33.01 -9.81
CA TRP A 131 1.77 32.31 -9.04
C TRP A 131 1.47 32.95 -7.69
N THR A 132 2.44 33.70 -7.16
CA THR A 132 2.30 34.44 -5.89
C THR A 132 1.78 35.86 -6.07
N GLU A 133 1.57 36.33 -7.31
CA GLU A 133 1.14 37.68 -7.60
C GLU A 133 -0.37 37.86 -7.37
N PRO A 134 -0.79 38.94 -6.69
CA PRO A 134 -2.19 39.19 -6.41
C PRO A 134 -3.00 39.66 -7.63
N GLU A 135 -2.36 40.23 -8.66
CA GLU A 135 -3.01 40.90 -9.80
C GLU A 135 -2.93 40.12 -11.14
N GLY A 136 -2.65 38.83 -11.09
CA GLY A 136 -2.61 37.98 -12.30
C GLY A 136 -1.64 36.84 -12.11
N SER A 137 -2.13 35.67 -11.72
CA SER A 137 -1.28 34.53 -11.44
C SER A 137 -0.64 33.93 -12.69
N SER A 138 -1.10 34.32 -13.89
CA SER A 138 -0.77 33.65 -15.16
C SER A 138 -1.12 32.15 -15.16
N VAL A 139 -2.01 31.74 -14.26
CA VAL A 139 -2.60 30.40 -14.19
C VAL A 139 -4.03 30.49 -14.67
N HIS A 140 -4.42 29.59 -15.56
CA HIS A 140 -5.75 29.53 -16.14
C HIS A 140 -6.33 28.14 -15.91
N VAL A 141 -7.63 28.07 -15.67
CA VAL A 141 -8.40 26.82 -15.77
C VAL A 141 -9.24 26.92 -17.03
N THR A 142 -8.93 26.06 -17.99
CA THR A 142 -9.55 26.07 -19.32
C THR A 142 -10.96 25.49 -19.27
N GLU A 143 -11.79 25.76 -20.29
CA GLU A 143 -13.12 25.14 -20.43
C GLU A 143 -13.06 23.60 -20.51
N GLY A 144 -11.94 23.07 -21.03
CA GLY A 144 -11.64 21.64 -21.04
C GLY A 144 -11.13 21.09 -19.71
N LYS A 145 -11.27 21.86 -18.61
CA LYS A 145 -10.84 21.49 -17.24
C LYS A 145 -9.34 21.17 -17.09
N VAL A 146 -8.50 21.69 -17.99
CA VAL A 146 -7.03 21.59 -17.91
C VAL A 146 -6.44 22.85 -17.28
N VAL A 147 -5.41 22.69 -16.46
CA VAL A 147 -4.58 23.81 -15.98
C VAL A 147 -3.66 24.29 -17.11
N ALA A 148 -3.71 25.58 -17.42
CA ALA A 148 -2.83 26.19 -18.41
C ALA A 148 -2.01 27.33 -17.80
N LEU A 149 -0.77 27.47 -18.26
CA LEU A 149 0.16 28.50 -17.79
C LEU A 149 0.54 29.43 -18.95
N ASP A 150 0.56 30.75 -18.72
CA ASP A 150 1.16 31.65 -19.70
C ASP A 150 2.68 31.45 -19.74
N ILE A 151 3.28 31.64 -20.91
CA ILE A 151 4.74 31.61 -21.09
C ILE A 151 5.27 33.05 -21.17
N PRO A 152 5.96 33.55 -20.13
CA PRO A 152 6.46 34.92 -20.07
C PRO A 152 7.29 35.32 -21.29
N GLY A 153 7.08 36.55 -21.75
CA GLY A 153 7.74 37.08 -22.95
C GLY A 153 7.15 36.55 -24.27
N THR A 154 6.09 35.75 -24.20
CA THR A 154 5.32 35.28 -25.35
C THR A 154 3.83 35.47 -25.10
N ASP A 155 3.02 35.38 -26.17
CA ASP A 155 1.55 35.36 -26.09
C ASP A 155 1.01 33.91 -26.03
N PHE A 156 1.89 32.91 -25.85
CA PHE A 156 1.50 31.50 -25.80
C PHE A 156 1.13 31.05 -24.40
N ARG A 157 0.27 30.04 -24.38
CA ARG A 157 -0.13 29.30 -23.18
C ARG A 157 0.26 27.84 -23.34
N CYS A 158 0.66 27.24 -22.24
CA CYS A 158 0.98 25.82 -22.18
C CYS A 158 -0.09 25.08 -21.38
N ALA A 159 -0.83 24.17 -22.02
CA ALA A 159 -1.78 23.28 -21.36
C ALA A 159 -1.04 22.11 -20.69
N LEU A 160 -1.24 21.93 -19.39
CA LEU A 160 -0.62 20.88 -18.59
C LEU A 160 -1.55 19.67 -18.51
N ILE A 161 -1.45 18.80 -19.52
CA ILE A 161 -2.21 17.56 -19.60
C ILE A 161 -1.43 16.47 -18.85
N ASP A 162 -2.12 15.62 -18.07
CA ASP A 162 -1.61 14.43 -17.39
C ASP A 162 -0.20 14.55 -16.80
N GLY A 163 0.86 14.21 -17.54
CA GLY A 163 2.22 14.26 -16.99
C GLY A 163 2.89 15.62 -17.05
N GLY A 164 2.17 16.70 -17.36
CA GLY A 164 2.68 18.08 -17.28
C GLY A 164 3.27 18.41 -15.90
N PHE A 165 2.75 17.83 -14.81
CA PHE A 165 3.26 18.01 -13.44
C PHE A 165 4.23 16.91 -12.98
N SER A 166 4.44 15.87 -13.77
CA SER A 166 5.34 14.77 -13.39
C SER A 166 6.82 15.21 -13.36
N SER A 167 7.70 14.32 -12.88
CA SER A 167 9.15 14.49 -12.95
C SER A 167 9.68 14.66 -14.38
N LEU A 168 8.90 14.23 -15.38
CA LEU A 168 9.23 14.41 -16.79
C LEU A 168 8.65 15.72 -17.38
N GLY A 169 7.81 16.45 -16.65
CA GLY A 169 7.20 17.73 -17.02
C GLY A 169 7.85 18.91 -16.27
N LEU A 170 7.04 19.73 -15.60
CA LEU A 170 7.51 20.90 -14.82
C LEU A 170 8.42 20.54 -13.65
N ASN A 171 8.32 19.29 -13.16
CA ASN A 171 9.09 18.76 -12.04
C ASN A 171 9.14 19.74 -10.87
N LEU A 172 7.97 20.04 -10.31
CA LEU A 172 7.82 21.05 -9.27
C LEU A 172 8.45 20.57 -7.96
N SER A 173 9.17 21.45 -7.31
CA SER A 173 9.51 21.28 -5.89
C SER A 173 8.25 21.45 -5.01
N GLN A 174 8.33 21.02 -3.75
CA GLN A 174 7.21 21.14 -2.81
C GLN A 174 6.70 22.58 -2.65
N SER A 175 7.61 23.55 -2.58
CA SER A 175 7.27 24.97 -2.47
C SER A 175 6.58 25.49 -3.73
N GLU A 176 7.04 25.08 -4.90
CA GLU A 176 6.44 25.46 -6.19
C GLU A 176 5.05 24.84 -6.38
N ALA A 177 4.88 23.55 -6.05
CA ALA A 177 3.58 22.89 -6.06
C ALA A 177 2.59 23.56 -5.09
N THR A 178 3.07 23.91 -3.89
CA THR A 178 2.27 24.67 -2.91
C THR A 178 1.85 26.04 -3.45
N GLN A 179 2.79 26.78 -4.04
CA GLN A 179 2.48 28.08 -4.64
C GLN A 179 1.44 27.96 -5.75
N LEU A 180 1.54 26.95 -6.61
CA LEU A 180 0.57 26.72 -7.67
C LEU A 180 -0.81 26.34 -7.11
N LEU A 181 -0.88 25.48 -6.09
CA LEU A 181 -2.14 25.12 -5.43
C LEU A 181 -2.83 26.31 -4.76
N LEU A 182 -2.04 27.26 -4.24
CA LEU A 182 -2.53 28.50 -3.62
C LEU A 182 -2.73 29.64 -4.63
N ALA A 183 -2.30 29.47 -5.88
CA ALA A 183 -2.49 30.46 -6.94
C ALA A 183 -3.99 30.68 -7.20
N ARG A 184 -4.33 31.89 -7.61
CA ARG A 184 -5.70 32.30 -7.98
C ARG A 184 -5.84 32.28 -9.49
N PRO A 185 -6.50 31.27 -10.09
CA PRO A 185 -6.60 31.20 -11.54
C PRO A 185 -7.35 32.40 -12.11
N GLU A 186 -6.91 32.90 -13.25
CA GLU A 186 -7.53 34.05 -13.92
C GLU A 186 -8.97 33.76 -14.34
N GLY A 187 -9.84 34.77 -14.26
CA GLY A 187 -11.26 34.64 -14.60
C GLY A 187 -12.13 33.95 -13.55
N THR A 188 -11.57 33.58 -12.39
CA THR A 188 -12.32 32.95 -11.29
C THR A 188 -12.81 33.97 -10.24
N PRO A 189 -13.82 33.62 -9.41
CA PRO A 189 -14.29 34.50 -8.33
C PRO A 189 -13.16 34.87 -7.35
N PRO A 190 -13.15 36.11 -6.80
CA PRO A 190 -12.12 36.55 -5.88
C PRO A 190 -11.92 35.58 -4.70
N GLY A 191 -10.65 35.21 -4.45
CA GLY A 191 -10.27 34.33 -3.35
C GLY A 191 -10.34 32.83 -3.65
N THR A 192 -10.79 32.43 -4.85
CA THR A 192 -10.78 31.02 -5.28
C THR A 192 -9.36 30.59 -5.61
N THR A 193 -8.89 29.50 -5.01
CA THR A 193 -7.55 28.93 -5.29
C THR A 193 -7.63 27.72 -6.21
N LEU A 194 -6.51 27.36 -6.85
CA LEU A 194 -6.46 26.16 -7.69
C LEU A 194 -6.79 24.89 -6.87
N LEU A 195 -6.31 24.79 -5.63
CA LEU A 195 -6.64 23.66 -4.72
C LEU A 195 -8.15 23.44 -4.59
N GLN A 196 -8.93 24.51 -4.46
CA GLN A 196 -10.39 24.44 -4.34
C GLN A 196 -11.07 24.02 -5.63
N MET A 197 -10.43 24.26 -6.78
CA MET A 197 -10.97 23.91 -8.09
C MET A 197 -10.66 22.46 -8.49
N LEU A 198 -9.56 21.87 -7.99
CA LEU A 198 -9.09 20.54 -8.38
C LEU A 198 -10.17 19.44 -8.34
N PRO A 199 -11.08 19.34 -7.34
CA PRO A 199 -12.13 18.33 -7.36
C PRO A 199 -13.02 18.39 -8.62
N GLY A 200 -13.23 19.59 -9.17
CA GLY A 200 -14.02 19.80 -10.39
C GLY A 200 -13.27 19.52 -11.70
N LEU A 201 -11.95 19.32 -11.64
CA LEU A 201 -11.08 19.06 -12.80
C LEU A 201 -10.82 17.56 -13.03
N GLY A 202 -11.35 16.69 -12.17
CA GLY A 202 -10.95 15.29 -12.04
C GLY A 202 -11.70 14.26 -12.89
N GLU A 203 -12.39 14.60 -13.97
CA GLU A 203 -13.02 13.55 -14.82
C GLU A 203 -12.15 13.21 -16.04
N ASP A 204 -11.57 14.21 -16.71
CA ASP A 204 -10.85 14.01 -17.97
C ASP A 204 -9.32 14.01 -17.82
N HIS A 205 -8.78 14.53 -16.71
CA HIS A 205 -7.33 14.79 -16.50
C HIS A 205 -6.83 14.48 -15.08
N THR A 206 -7.35 13.42 -14.46
CA THR A 206 -7.06 13.01 -13.08
C THR A 206 -5.58 12.86 -12.76
N VAL A 207 -4.82 12.25 -13.67
CA VAL A 207 -3.40 11.92 -13.47
C VAL A 207 -2.56 13.15 -13.15
N GLY A 208 -2.79 14.26 -13.86
CA GLY A 208 -2.02 15.49 -13.63
C GLY A 208 -2.33 16.14 -12.30
N ASN A 209 -3.61 16.18 -11.93
CA ASN A 209 -4.04 16.70 -10.63
C ASN A 209 -3.42 15.90 -9.48
N TYR A 210 -3.33 14.58 -9.65
CA TYR A 210 -2.71 13.70 -8.67
C TYR A 210 -1.20 13.92 -8.55
N PHE A 211 -0.47 14.10 -9.66
CA PHE A 211 0.95 14.45 -9.60
C PHE A 211 1.19 15.80 -8.90
N LEU A 212 0.33 16.79 -9.15
CA LEU A 212 0.43 18.09 -8.47
C LEU A 212 0.22 17.97 -6.96
N ILE A 213 -0.79 17.22 -6.52
CA ILE A 213 -1.05 16.99 -5.09
C ILE A 213 0.09 16.21 -4.44
N CYS A 214 0.61 15.19 -5.11
CA CYS A 214 1.76 14.44 -4.61
C CYS A 214 3.01 15.31 -4.48
N ALA A 215 3.24 16.24 -5.41
CA ALA A 215 4.38 17.16 -5.35
C ALA A 215 4.29 18.16 -4.19
N ALA A 216 3.08 18.52 -3.73
CA ALA A 216 2.87 19.41 -2.59
C ALA A 216 3.13 18.73 -1.22
N ILE A 217 3.16 17.40 -1.18
CA ILE A 217 3.49 16.61 0.00
C ILE A 217 5.01 16.44 0.06
N GLY A 218 5.61 16.93 1.15
CA GLY A 218 7.05 16.88 1.35
C GLY A 218 7.55 15.44 1.50
N SER A 219 8.86 15.24 1.32
CA SER A 219 9.49 13.91 1.45
C SER A 219 9.28 13.24 2.82
N ASP A 220 9.02 14.04 3.85
CA ASP A 220 8.70 13.62 5.21
C ASP A 220 7.20 13.45 5.47
N GLY A 221 6.35 13.71 4.48
CA GLY A 221 4.89 13.71 4.56
C GLY A 221 4.28 15.03 5.03
N SER A 222 5.10 16.08 5.26
CA SER A 222 4.60 17.38 5.72
C SER A 222 3.94 18.19 4.59
N LEU A 223 3.05 19.11 4.98
CA LEU A 223 2.52 20.13 4.09
C LEU A 223 3.19 21.47 4.36
N SER A 224 3.37 22.27 3.31
CA SER A 224 3.78 23.66 3.47
C SER A 224 2.64 24.51 4.06
N PRO A 225 2.96 25.59 4.81
CA PRO A 225 1.95 26.44 5.42
C PRO A 225 0.95 27.01 4.41
N GLY A 226 -0.31 27.11 4.81
CA GLY A 226 -1.39 27.70 4.00
C GLY A 226 -2.22 26.70 3.18
N LEU A 227 -1.74 25.47 3.01
CA LEU A 227 -2.57 24.38 2.46
C LEU A 227 -3.52 23.85 3.53
N ASP A 228 -4.78 23.67 3.14
CA ASP A 228 -5.79 22.98 3.95
C ASP A 228 -5.50 21.48 3.95
N SER A 229 -5.19 20.91 5.12
CA SER A 229 -4.83 19.50 5.26
C SER A 229 -5.96 18.56 4.87
N ASP A 230 -7.22 18.93 5.12
CA ASP A 230 -8.36 18.05 4.86
C ASP A 230 -8.71 18.02 3.37
N ALA A 231 -8.58 19.18 2.70
CA ALA A 231 -8.71 19.28 1.25
C ALA A 231 -7.60 18.49 0.54
N VAL A 232 -6.34 18.64 0.98
CA VAL A 232 -5.22 17.87 0.43
C VAL A 232 -5.38 16.38 0.72
N TYR A 233 -5.85 16.00 1.92
CA TYR A 233 -6.10 14.60 2.26
C TYR A 233 -7.14 13.96 1.35
N SER A 234 -8.25 14.64 1.10
CA SER A 234 -9.32 14.12 0.23
C SER A 234 -8.80 13.84 -1.18
N LEU A 235 -8.07 14.81 -1.76
CA LEU A 235 -7.47 14.66 -3.09
C LEU A 235 -6.35 13.62 -3.13
N ALA A 236 -5.53 13.52 -2.09
CA ALA A 236 -4.47 12.52 -1.99
C ALA A 236 -5.03 11.10 -1.84
N ALA A 237 -6.13 10.93 -1.10
CA ALA A 237 -6.82 9.65 -0.95
C ALA A 237 -7.40 9.17 -2.30
N GLU A 238 -8.07 10.06 -3.04
CA GLU A 238 -8.53 9.79 -4.41
C GLU A 238 -7.36 9.46 -5.35
N ALA A 239 -6.29 10.25 -5.28
CA ALA A 239 -5.07 10.01 -6.05
C ALA A 239 -4.48 8.63 -5.77
N HIS A 240 -4.37 8.25 -4.49
CA HIS A 240 -3.86 6.95 -4.09
C HIS A 240 -4.75 5.83 -4.61
N ASP A 241 -6.07 5.93 -4.44
CA ASP A 241 -7.02 4.91 -4.86
C ASP A 241 -7.09 4.75 -6.38
N PHE A 242 -6.88 5.81 -7.14
CA PHE A 242 -6.78 5.75 -8.61
C PHE A 242 -5.42 5.22 -9.07
N LEU A 243 -4.33 5.74 -8.49
CA LEU A 243 -2.99 5.39 -8.92
C LEU A 243 -2.56 4.00 -8.45
N LYS A 244 -3.19 3.38 -7.44
CA LYS A 244 -2.73 2.08 -6.91
C LYS A 244 -2.69 0.97 -7.97
N ASP A 245 -3.54 1.07 -9.00
CA ASP A 245 -3.66 0.09 -10.09
C ASP A 245 -2.86 0.50 -11.34
N ILE A 246 -2.16 1.65 -11.29
CA ILE A 246 -1.36 2.20 -12.38
C ILE A 246 0.12 2.15 -11.99
N GLU A 247 1.00 1.76 -12.92
CA GLU A 247 2.46 1.82 -12.72
C GLU A 247 2.85 3.23 -12.24
N GLY A 248 3.39 3.29 -11.01
CA GLY A 248 3.71 4.54 -10.33
C GLY A 248 5.20 4.64 -9.97
N ASP A 249 5.60 5.82 -9.48
CA ASP A 249 6.96 6.07 -9.01
C ASP A 249 7.04 5.92 -7.48
N VAL A 250 8.09 5.27 -6.99
CA VAL A 250 8.40 5.13 -5.55
C VAL A 250 8.56 6.50 -4.88
N SER A 251 9.09 7.49 -5.60
CA SER A 251 9.28 8.85 -5.11
C SER A 251 8.00 9.54 -4.65
N VAL A 252 6.84 9.08 -5.16
CA VAL A 252 5.51 9.56 -4.79
C VAL A 252 4.91 8.75 -3.64
N ARG A 253 5.17 7.45 -3.58
CA ARG A 253 4.51 6.53 -2.63
C ARG A 253 4.98 6.70 -1.19
N GLU A 254 6.27 6.91 -0.96
CA GLU A 254 6.77 7.07 0.41
C GLU A 254 6.31 8.37 1.09
N PRO A 255 6.32 9.54 0.42
CA PRO A 255 5.72 10.76 0.96
C PRO A 255 4.24 10.61 1.28
N LEU A 256 3.46 10.02 0.37
CA LEU A 256 2.04 9.74 0.59
C LEU A 256 1.82 8.87 1.82
N ALA A 257 2.61 7.82 2.00
CA ALA A 257 2.50 6.95 3.17
C ALA A 257 2.68 7.72 4.49
N ARG A 258 3.69 8.60 4.55
CA ARG A 258 3.97 9.43 5.73
C ARG A 258 2.84 10.43 5.98
N PHE A 259 2.33 11.05 4.93
CA PHE A 259 1.21 11.98 4.98
C PHE A 259 -0.08 11.30 5.47
N PHE A 260 -0.44 10.14 4.93
CA PHE A 260 -1.60 9.38 5.41
C PHE A 260 -1.47 8.97 6.88
N ASN A 261 -0.27 8.57 7.32
CA ASN A 261 -0.03 8.29 8.73
C ASN A 261 -0.18 9.55 9.61
N TRP A 262 0.27 10.72 9.14
CA TRP A 262 0.06 12.00 9.83
C TRP A 262 -1.44 12.33 9.97
N MET A 263 -2.22 12.08 8.92
CA MET A 263 -3.69 12.24 8.91
C MET A 263 -4.46 11.12 9.63
N GLY A 264 -3.77 10.09 10.14
CA GLY A 264 -4.38 8.97 10.86
C GLY A 264 -4.91 7.81 9.99
N ASP A 265 -4.82 7.90 8.65
CA ASP A 265 -5.19 6.82 7.75
C ASP A 265 -4.07 5.77 7.62
N ASN A 266 -4.02 4.88 8.60
CA ASN A 266 -3.06 3.78 8.61
C ASN A 266 -3.30 2.75 7.48
N THR A 267 -4.52 2.64 6.92
CA THR A 267 -4.77 1.71 5.83
C THR A 267 -4.08 2.18 4.55
N ARG A 268 -4.29 3.43 4.13
CA ARG A 268 -3.64 3.97 2.92
C ARG A 268 -2.15 4.18 3.12
N ALA A 269 -1.70 4.48 4.35
CA ALA A 269 -0.28 4.50 4.68
C ALA A 269 0.37 3.12 4.44
N ALA A 270 -0.25 2.04 4.89
CA ALA A 270 0.24 0.68 4.69
C ALA A 270 0.27 0.30 3.21
N GLN A 271 -0.82 0.54 2.48
CA GLN A 271 -0.93 0.27 1.05
C GLN A 271 0.12 1.03 0.24
N SER A 272 0.33 2.32 0.53
CA SER A 272 1.35 3.12 -0.14
C SER A 272 2.75 2.53 0.04
N ARG A 273 3.10 2.08 1.26
CA ARG A 273 4.38 1.40 1.54
C ARG A 273 4.52 0.06 0.83
N GLU A 274 3.45 -0.73 0.80
CA GLU A 274 3.41 -2.00 0.10
C GLU A 274 3.60 -1.83 -1.42
N ILE A 275 2.97 -0.83 -2.03
CA ILE A 275 3.16 -0.50 -3.44
C ILE A 275 4.60 -0.03 -3.67
N ALA A 276 5.15 0.82 -2.81
CA ALA A 276 6.54 1.27 -2.92
C ALA A 276 7.54 0.09 -2.89
N ALA A 277 7.31 -0.87 -1.98
CA ALA A 277 8.11 -2.10 -1.91
C ALA A 277 8.00 -2.92 -3.20
N THR A 278 6.78 -3.12 -3.72
CA THR A 278 6.52 -3.89 -4.94
C THR A 278 7.17 -3.25 -6.17
N LEU A 279 7.10 -1.92 -6.27
CA LEU A 279 7.77 -1.18 -7.34
C LEU A 279 9.30 -1.31 -7.25
N ARG A 280 9.89 -1.16 -6.05
CA ARG A 280 11.34 -1.33 -5.85
C ARG A 280 11.82 -2.76 -6.14
N GLU A 281 11.00 -3.76 -5.85
CA GLU A 281 11.30 -5.17 -6.12
C GLU A 281 11.37 -5.46 -7.63
N GLY A 282 10.55 -4.78 -8.44
CA GLY A 282 10.53 -4.90 -9.90
C GLY A 282 11.55 -4.03 -10.65
N MET A 283 12.27 -3.12 -9.99
CA MET A 283 13.21 -2.19 -10.65
C MET A 283 14.51 -2.88 -11.10
N ASP A 284 14.93 -2.63 -12.35
CA ASP A 284 16.27 -3.01 -12.81
C ASP A 284 17.32 -2.12 -12.11
N PRO A 285 18.37 -2.70 -11.48
CA PRO A 285 19.46 -1.93 -10.89
C PRO A 285 20.10 -0.89 -11.81
N ARG A 286 20.06 -1.09 -13.14
CA ARG A 286 20.58 -0.15 -14.15
C ARG A 286 19.74 1.09 -14.28
N ASP A 287 18.43 0.99 -14.06
CA ASP A 287 17.51 2.13 -14.09
C ASP A 287 17.67 3.00 -12.84
N ASN A 288 18.18 2.42 -11.74
CA ASN A 288 18.43 3.10 -10.48
C ASN A 288 19.72 3.93 -10.43
N LEU A 289 20.66 3.76 -11.38
CA LEU A 289 21.93 4.51 -11.41
C LEU A 289 21.75 6.03 -11.44
N ARG A 290 20.58 6.52 -11.89
CA ARG A 290 20.26 7.94 -11.99
C ARG A 290 19.30 8.43 -10.90
N LEU A 291 18.83 7.55 -10.01
CA LEU A 291 18.01 7.96 -8.87
C LEU A 291 18.89 8.59 -7.79
N GLY A 292 18.41 9.71 -7.22
CA GLY A 292 19.19 10.53 -6.29
C GLY A 292 19.63 9.82 -5.00
N GLU A 293 19.02 8.70 -4.63
CA GLU A 293 19.42 7.89 -3.47
C GLU A 293 20.68 7.06 -3.76
N VAL A 294 20.74 6.40 -4.92
CA VAL A 294 21.91 5.62 -5.36
C VAL A 294 23.10 6.52 -5.64
N ALA A 295 22.86 7.68 -6.29
CA ALA A 295 23.88 8.69 -6.54
C ALA A 295 24.45 9.30 -5.24
N ARG A 296 23.61 9.53 -4.22
CA ARG A 296 24.06 10.00 -2.88
C ARG A 296 24.81 8.92 -2.11
N GLY A 297 24.42 7.66 -2.27
CA GLY A 297 25.13 6.50 -1.69
C GLY A 297 26.47 6.18 -2.37
N ALA A 298 26.79 6.85 -3.49
CA ALA A 298 27.96 6.58 -4.32
C ALA A 298 28.10 5.09 -4.68
N LEU A 299 26.98 4.38 -4.84
CA LEU A 299 26.98 2.96 -5.18
C LEU A 299 27.39 2.81 -6.65
N THR A 300 28.39 1.99 -6.93
CA THR A 300 29.02 1.92 -8.25
C THR A 300 28.82 0.59 -8.95
N THR A 301 28.43 -0.45 -8.21
CA THR A 301 28.24 -1.80 -8.74
C THR A 301 26.78 -2.22 -8.75
N THR A 302 26.43 -3.10 -9.69
CA THR A 302 25.07 -3.68 -9.79
C THR A 302 24.66 -4.44 -8.52
N ASP A 303 25.62 -5.11 -7.86
CA ASP A 303 25.33 -5.89 -6.65
C ASP A 303 25.09 -4.99 -5.43
N GLU A 304 25.82 -3.87 -5.29
CA GLU A 304 25.55 -2.85 -4.28
C GLU A 304 24.15 -2.24 -4.45
N ILE A 305 23.77 -1.91 -5.68
CA ILE A 305 22.44 -1.36 -5.97
C ILE A 305 21.35 -2.40 -5.70
N ARG A 306 21.57 -3.67 -6.04
CA ARG A 306 20.63 -4.76 -5.73
C ARG A 306 20.45 -4.92 -4.22
N ALA A 307 21.53 -4.91 -3.46
CA ALA A 307 21.48 -4.98 -1.99
C ALA A 307 20.76 -3.77 -1.38
N PHE A 308 21.04 -2.56 -1.88
CA PHE A 308 20.35 -1.34 -1.46
C PHE A 308 18.84 -1.40 -1.74
N ASN A 309 18.46 -1.83 -2.95
CA ASN A 309 17.05 -1.99 -3.32
C ASN A 309 16.36 -3.02 -2.42
N GLN A 310 17.00 -4.17 -2.16
CA GLN A 310 16.42 -5.21 -1.30
C GLN A 310 16.27 -4.75 0.16
N ALA A 311 17.25 -4.02 0.72
CA ALA A 311 17.10 -3.41 2.04
C ALA A 311 15.94 -2.40 2.07
N SER A 312 15.83 -1.58 1.03
CA SER A 312 14.72 -0.64 0.84
C SER A 312 13.34 -1.30 0.71
N VAL A 313 13.27 -2.45 0.01
CA VAL A 313 12.06 -3.28 -0.06
C VAL A 313 11.71 -3.76 1.35
N ALA A 314 12.68 -4.30 2.08
CA ALA A 314 12.48 -4.78 3.45
C ALA A 314 11.96 -3.68 4.38
N GLU A 315 12.54 -2.47 4.34
CA GLU A 315 12.10 -1.32 5.14
C GLU A 315 10.67 -0.89 4.80
N ASN A 316 10.32 -0.79 3.51
CA ASN A 316 8.96 -0.44 3.11
C ASN A 316 7.95 -1.51 3.54
N ARG A 317 8.28 -2.81 3.41
CA ARG A 317 7.45 -3.92 3.93
C ARG A 317 7.30 -3.86 5.46
N GLN A 318 8.36 -3.54 6.20
CA GLN A 318 8.31 -3.34 7.66
C GLN A 318 7.33 -2.22 8.03
N TRP A 319 7.42 -1.06 7.37
CA TRP A 319 6.49 0.05 7.61
C TRP A 319 5.06 -0.29 7.20
N ALA A 320 4.86 -1.01 6.09
CA ALA A 320 3.55 -1.51 5.71
C ALA A 320 2.94 -2.40 6.80
N GLY A 321 3.73 -3.35 7.33
CA GLY A 321 3.32 -4.22 8.45
C GLY A 321 2.93 -3.43 9.70
N PHE A 322 3.74 -2.42 10.07
CA PHE A 322 3.44 -1.52 11.19
C PHE A 322 2.12 -0.77 11.02
N HIS A 323 1.86 -0.20 9.84
CA HIS A 323 0.62 0.53 9.58
C HIS A 323 -0.59 -0.41 9.50
N TYR A 324 -0.48 -1.59 8.88
CA TYR A 324 -1.55 -2.59 8.91
C TYR A 324 -1.88 -3.05 10.33
N ALA A 325 -0.87 -3.20 11.20
CA ALA A 325 -1.09 -3.55 12.60
C ALA A 325 -1.86 -2.46 13.36
N ARG A 326 -1.59 -1.17 13.08
CA ARG A 326 -2.35 -0.03 13.64
C ARG A 326 -3.73 0.15 13.03
N ALA A 327 -3.94 -0.31 11.80
CA ALA A 327 -5.23 -0.34 11.12
C ALA A 327 -6.06 -1.59 11.47
N GLU A 328 -5.69 -2.34 12.51
CA GLU A 328 -6.37 -3.56 12.96
C GLU A 328 -6.53 -4.63 11.87
N LYS A 329 -5.53 -4.73 10.98
CA LYS A 329 -5.45 -5.73 9.89
C LYS A 329 -4.31 -6.73 10.17
N PRO A 330 -4.45 -7.60 11.19
CA PRO A 330 -3.35 -8.43 11.69
C PRO A 330 -2.79 -9.42 10.65
N ARG A 331 -3.65 -10.00 9.80
CA ARG A 331 -3.22 -10.91 8.72
C ARG A 331 -2.33 -10.22 7.68
N LEU A 332 -2.72 -9.02 7.24
CA LEU A 332 -1.90 -8.23 6.32
C LEU A 332 -0.60 -7.77 6.99
N ALA A 333 -0.64 -7.42 8.28
CA ALA A 333 0.57 -7.07 9.02
C ALA A 333 1.59 -8.23 9.06
N VAL A 334 1.13 -9.45 9.38
CA VAL A 334 1.97 -10.65 9.39
C VAL A 334 2.57 -10.93 8.01
N ASP A 335 1.77 -10.91 6.95
CA ASP A 335 2.25 -11.11 5.59
C ASP A 335 3.39 -10.13 5.22
N GLN A 336 3.22 -8.84 5.54
CA GLN A 336 4.26 -7.84 5.26
C GLN A 336 5.50 -8.01 6.14
N TYR A 337 5.36 -8.37 7.42
CA TYR A 337 6.51 -8.67 8.28
C TYR A 337 7.29 -9.89 7.80
N LEU A 338 6.61 -10.96 7.37
CA LEU A 338 7.28 -12.15 6.81
C LEU A 338 8.02 -11.83 5.50
N LYS A 339 7.41 -11.04 4.61
CA LYS A 339 8.07 -10.54 3.38
C LYS A 339 9.29 -9.68 3.72
N SER A 340 9.16 -8.79 4.70
CA SER A 340 10.27 -7.95 5.19
C SER A 340 11.42 -8.79 5.76
N ALA A 341 11.10 -9.79 6.57
CA ALA A 341 12.09 -10.68 7.19
C ALA A 341 12.93 -11.40 6.15
N LYS A 342 12.29 -12.00 5.14
CA LYS A 342 12.96 -12.68 4.02
C LYS A 342 13.86 -11.73 3.22
N ALA A 343 13.40 -10.51 2.97
CA ALA A 343 14.20 -9.49 2.28
C ALA A 343 15.44 -9.07 3.09
N PHE A 344 15.31 -8.86 4.42
CA PHE A 344 16.45 -8.60 5.30
C PHE A 344 17.43 -9.78 5.37
N GLU A 345 16.93 -11.02 5.40
CA GLU A 345 17.76 -12.24 5.36
C GLU A 345 18.57 -12.33 4.06
N ALA A 346 17.96 -11.99 2.91
CA ALA A 346 18.63 -11.97 1.61
C ALA A 346 19.81 -10.98 1.53
N VAL A 347 19.76 -9.87 2.30
CA VAL A 347 20.85 -8.89 2.41
C VAL A 347 21.72 -9.08 3.66
N ARG A 348 21.61 -10.24 4.34
CA ARG A 348 22.41 -10.63 5.52
C ARG A 348 22.25 -9.69 6.73
N GLN A 349 21.09 -9.06 6.88
CA GLN A 349 20.73 -8.26 8.06
C GLN A 349 19.94 -9.10 9.06
N SER A 350 20.61 -10.09 9.68
CA SER A 350 19.97 -11.09 10.55
C SER A 350 19.21 -10.50 11.73
N ASP A 351 19.71 -9.43 12.36
CA ASP A 351 19.03 -8.79 13.50
C ASP A 351 17.69 -8.14 13.10
N MET A 352 17.64 -7.55 11.90
CA MET A 352 16.42 -6.97 11.35
C MET A 352 15.44 -8.07 10.92
N ALA A 353 15.93 -9.11 10.27
CA ALA A 353 15.13 -10.29 9.92
C ALA A 353 14.51 -10.94 11.16
N ALA A 354 15.31 -11.13 12.22
CA ALA A 354 14.85 -11.68 13.50
C ALA A 354 13.74 -10.84 14.12
N THR A 355 13.89 -9.51 14.10
CA THR A 355 12.87 -8.58 14.61
C THR A 355 11.58 -8.67 13.80
N MET A 356 11.66 -8.84 12.47
CA MET A 356 10.48 -8.97 11.62
C MET A 356 9.78 -10.32 11.80
N TYR A 357 10.51 -11.44 11.86
CA TYR A 357 9.93 -12.74 12.20
C TYR A 357 9.31 -12.71 13.61
N ALA A 358 9.94 -12.05 14.57
CA ALA A 358 9.39 -11.90 15.92
C ALA A 358 8.06 -11.12 15.94
N ASN A 359 8.00 -9.98 15.24
CA ASN A 359 6.76 -9.21 15.11
C ASN A 359 5.66 -10.02 14.40
N ALA A 360 6.02 -10.81 13.38
CA ALA A 360 5.11 -11.72 12.71
C ALA A 360 4.58 -12.80 13.66
N ALA A 361 5.46 -13.51 14.38
CA ALA A 361 5.10 -14.57 15.32
C ALA A 361 4.17 -14.08 16.44
N GLU A 362 4.50 -12.95 17.07
CA GLU A 362 3.67 -12.36 18.11
C GLU A 362 2.29 -11.97 17.59
N LYS A 363 2.25 -11.31 16.42
CA LYS A 363 0.97 -10.89 15.84
C LYS A 363 0.14 -12.10 15.40
N LEU A 364 0.77 -13.14 14.88
CA LEU A 364 0.13 -14.40 14.51
C LEU A 364 -0.44 -15.11 15.75
N ALA A 365 0.30 -15.16 16.86
CA ALA A 365 -0.18 -15.73 18.13
C ALA A 365 -1.42 -14.99 18.70
N SER A 366 -1.63 -13.73 18.32
CA SER A 366 -2.82 -12.98 18.73
C SER A 366 -4.10 -13.40 18.01
N TYR A 367 -4.05 -14.24 16.97
CA TYR A 367 -5.26 -14.72 16.27
C TYR A 367 -5.22 -16.18 15.77
N GLU A 368 -4.05 -16.80 15.59
CA GLU A 368 -3.91 -18.21 15.20
C GLU A 368 -3.54 -19.14 16.37
N VAL A 369 -3.46 -20.45 16.14
CA VAL A 369 -3.07 -21.47 17.11
C VAL A 369 -1.56 -21.78 17.05
N PHE A 370 -1.00 -22.43 18.07
CA PHE A 370 0.43 -22.72 18.16
C PHE A 370 1.05 -23.39 16.92
N PRO A 371 0.45 -24.42 16.29
CA PRO A 371 0.99 -25.03 15.07
C PRO A 371 1.23 -24.06 13.92
N GLU A 372 0.42 -23.00 13.78
CA GLU A 372 0.59 -21.99 12.73
C GLU A 372 1.70 -20.98 13.07
N VAL A 373 2.03 -20.82 14.36
CA VAL A 373 3.03 -19.87 14.85
C VAL A 373 4.43 -20.49 14.95
N ILE A 374 4.51 -21.80 15.14
CA ILE A 374 5.74 -22.49 15.54
C ILE A 374 6.89 -22.24 14.55
N ASP A 375 6.64 -22.32 13.25
CA ASP A 375 7.66 -22.16 12.21
C ASP A 375 8.21 -20.72 12.17
N VAL A 376 7.32 -19.73 12.26
CA VAL A 376 7.71 -18.31 12.30
C VAL A 376 8.50 -17.99 13.57
N LEU A 377 8.12 -18.58 14.70
CA LEU A 377 8.85 -18.43 15.96
C LEU A 377 10.22 -19.13 15.90
N HIS A 378 10.32 -20.30 15.28
CA HIS A 378 11.59 -20.96 14.99
C HIS A 378 12.51 -20.09 14.15
N ASP A 379 11.99 -19.48 13.08
CA ASP A 379 12.75 -18.57 12.23
C ASP A 379 13.24 -17.34 13.00
N ALA A 380 12.40 -16.75 13.86
CA ALA A 380 12.81 -15.66 14.73
C ALA A 380 13.98 -16.07 15.66
N ILE A 381 13.88 -17.23 16.32
CA ILE A 381 14.91 -17.75 17.22
C ILE A 381 16.21 -18.02 16.46
N ARG A 382 16.11 -18.66 15.29
CA ARG A 382 17.25 -18.95 14.40
C ARG A 382 17.95 -17.66 13.98
N SER A 383 17.20 -16.64 13.56
CA SER A 383 17.76 -15.36 13.11
C SER A 383 18.40 -14.55 14.25
N TYR A 384 17.91 -14.66 15.49
CA TYR A 384 18.56 -14.03 16.66
C TYR A 384 19.91 -14.67 17.04
N GLY A 385 20.19 -15.91 16.61
CA GLY A 385 21.44 -16.60 16.88
C GLY A 385 21.83 -16.60 18.37
N GLY A 386 22.95 -15.95 18.71
CA GLY A 386 23.47 -15.86 20.08
C GLY A 386 22.69 -14.91 21.02
N ALA A 387 21.73 -14.12 20.50
CA ALA A 387 20.94 -13.17 21.28
C ALA A 387 19.79 -13.84 22.05
N HIS A 388 20.14 -14.79 22.94
CA HIS A 388 19.19 -15.64 23.66
C HIS A 388 18.14 -14.88 24.50
N GLY A 389 18.50 -13.71 25.02
CA GLY A 389 17.57 -12.84 25.74
C GLY A 389 16.47 -12.26 24.84
N SER A 390 16.78 -11.95 23.57
CA SER A 390 15.79 -11.47 22.59
C SER A 390 14.86 -12.60 22.18
N ALA A 391 15.40 -13.79 21.90
CA ALA A 391 14.60 -14.98 21.63
C ALA A 391 13.62 -15.29 22.77
N SER A 392 14.11 -15.28 24.03
CA SER A 392 13.28 -15.47 25.23
C SER A 392 12.14 -14.45 25.36
N LYS A 393 12.42 -13.16 25.13
CA LYS A 393 11.40 -12.10 25.17
C LYS A 393 10.28 -12.32 24.14
N VAL A 394 10.64 -12.74 22.93
CA VAL A 394 9.65 -12.97 21.86
C VAL A 394 8.79 -14.19 22.18
N GLY A 395 9.41 -15.28 22.66
CA GLY A 395 8.66 -16.45 23.12
C GLY A 395 7.71 -16.12 24.27
N LEU A 396 8.13 -15.26 25.21
CA LEU A 396 7.25 -14.77 26.27
C LEU A 396 6.06 -13.99 25.72
N ARG A 397 6.27 -13.05 24.79
CA ARG A 397 5.17 -12.28 24.17
C ARG A 397 4.19 -13.16 23.41
N CYS A 398 4.68 -14.19 22.71
CA CYS A 398 3.81 -15.17 22.03
C CYS A 398 3.00 -15.98 23.04
N ALA A 399 3.63 -16.47 24.12
CA ALA A 399 2.94 -17.20 25.17
C ALA A 399 1.89 -16.34 25.89
N ASP A 400 2.20 -15.08 26.18
CA ASP A 400 1.27 -14.12 26.77
C ASP A 400 0.08 -13.85 25.83
N ALA A 401 0.31 -13.74 24.51
CA ALA A 401 -0.74 -13.57 23.51
C ALA A 401 -1.68 -14.79 23.43
N PHE A 402 -1.15 -16.01 23.52
CA PHE A 402 -1.95 -17.23 23.61
C PHE A 402 -2.75 -17.28 24.92
N ALA A 403 -2.10 -17.02 26.05
CA ALA A 403 -2.74 -17.05 27.37
C ALA A 403 -3.86 -16.00 27.48
N ALA A 404 -3.69 -14.81 26.88
CA ALA A 404 -4.72 -13.77 26.83
C ALA A 404 -5.99 -14.21 26.09
N ARG A 405 -5.90 -15.24 25.24
CA ARG A 405 -7.03 -15.85 24.52
C ARG A 405 -7.57 -17.11 25.19
N GLY A 406 -7.00 -17.52 26.33
CA GLY A 406 -7.33 -18.77 27.02
C GLY A 406 -6.65 -20.01 26.43
N LEU A 407 -5.71 -19.85 25.49
CA LEU A 407 -4.98 -20.95 24.85
C LEU A 407 -3.75 -21.34 25.70
N HIS A 408 -4.02 -21.94 26.87
CA HIS A 408 -3.00 -22.25 27.87
C HIS A 408 -2.01 -23.34 27.43
N VAL A 409 -2.45 -24.32 26.66
CA VAL A 409 -1.58 -25.36 26.10
C VAL A 409 -0.65 -24.73 25.07
N SER A 410 -1.16 -23.93 24.14
CA SER A 410 -0.34 -23.16 23.18
C SER A 410 0.70 -22.26 23.88
N ALA A 411 0.31 -21.62 24.99
CA ALA A 411 1.23 -20.82 25.81
C ALA A 411 2.33 -21.68 26.46
N ALA A 412 1.97 -22.82 27.08
CA ALA A 412 2.93 -23.74 27.68
C ALA A 412 3.89 -24.35 26.64
N MET A 413 3.38 -24.72 25.47
CA MET A 413 4.18 -25.25 24.36
C MET A 413 5.17 -24.23 23.80
N THR A 414 4.77 -22.96 23.75
CA THR A 414 5.70 -21.87 23.41
C THR A 414 6.85 -21.81 24.41
N HIS A 415 6.58 -21.99 25.71
CA HIS A 415 7.64 -22.07 26.72
C HIS A 415 8.51 -23.32 26.58
N GLU A 416 7.94 -24.51 26.32
CA GLU A 416 8.70 -25.74 26.10
C GLU A 416 9.62 -25.66 24.87
N LEU A 417 9.12 -25.07 23.78
CA LEU A 417 9.90 -24.84 22.57
C LEU A 417 11.13 -23.97 22.86
N LEU A 418 10.91 -22.85 23.54
CA LEU A 418 11.97 -21.93 23.95
C LEU A 418 12.97 -22.60 24.87
N ALA A 419 12.50 -23.37 25.85
CA ALA A 419 13.37 -24.13 26.74
C ALA A 419 14.25 -25.12 25.97
N SER A 420 13.69 -25.80 24.96
CA SER A 420 14.43 -26.78 24.14
C SER A 420 15.55 -26.12 23.33
N HIS A 421 15.28 -24.96 22.71
CA HIS A 421 16.29 -24.17 22.00
C HIS A 421 17.36 -23.58 22.93
N LEU A 422 16.92 -23.13 24.11
CA LEU A 422 17.78 -22.50 25.10
C LEU A 422 18.59 -23.54 25.89
N TRP A 423 18.22 -24.82 25.84
CA TRP A 423 19.00 -25.86 26.50
C TRP A 423 20.40 -25.92 25.86
N PRO A 424 21.48 -25.96 26.66
CA PRO A 424 22.81 -26.20 26.10
C PRO A 424 22.85 -27.62 25.54
N GLU A 425 23.21 -27.77 24.26
CA GLU A 425 23.49 -29.08 23.69
C GLU A 425 24.61 -29.77 24.48
N ARG A 426 24.52 -31.09 24.60
CA ARG A 426 25.46 -31.92 25.37
C ARG A 426 26.86 -32.02 24.72
N GLU A 427 27.07 -31.37 23.58
CA GLU A 427 28.32 -31.32 22.82
C GLU A 427 29.06 -30.02 23.17
N SER A 428 29.96 -30.03 24.14
CA SER A 428 31.37 -30.27 23.83
C SER A 428 32.10 -30.86 25.03
N ARG A 429 32.39 -32.17 24.98
CA ARG A 429 33.42 -32.85 25.79
C ARG A 429 34.83 -32.48 25.33
N ASN A 430 35.08 -31.22 24.96
CA ASN A 430 36.44 -30.73 24.80
C ASN A 430 36.81 -29.93 26.05
N VAL A 431 37.57 -30.65 26.88
CA VAL A 431 38.35 -30.17 28.01
C VAL A 431 39.13 -28.92 27.56
N PHE A 432 39.11 -27.87 28.37
CA PHE A 432 39.73 -26.54 28.18
C PHE A 432 38.89 -25.50 27.41
N ALA A 433 37.78 -25.07 28.01
CA ALA A 433 37.24 -23.73 27.77
C ALA A 433 36.87 -23.09 29.12
N SER A 434 37.10 -21.79 29.22
CA SER A 434 36.81 -20.93 30.38
C SER A 434 35.38 -21.12 30.91
N PRO A 435 35.06 -20.69 32.15
CA PRO A 435 33.68 -20.67 32.62
C PRO A 435 32.87 -19.69 31.76
N ASP A 436 32.22 -20.21 30.72
CA ASP A 436 31.37 -19.44 29.81
C ASP A 436 30.13 -18.95 30.57
N THR A 437 30.18 -17.71 31.02
CA THR A 437 29.04 -16.97 31.61
C THR A 437 27.81 -16.98 30.68
N GLY A 438 28.01 -17.11 29.37
CA GLY A 438 26.94 -17.29 28.38
C GLY A 438 26.17 -18.61 28.52
N ALA A 439 26.84 -19.73 28.83
CA ALA A 439 26.19 -21.04 28.98
C ALA A 439 25.31 -21.11 30.24
N ALA A 440 25.77 -20.50 31.33
CA ALA A 440 24.99 -20.38 32.56
C ALA A 440 23.74 -19.49 32.36
N GLY A 441 23.87 -18.37 31.63
CA GLY A 441 22.74 -17.51 31.28
C GLY A 441 21.71 -18.20 30.38
N LYS A 442 22.18 -18.95 29.36
CA LYS A 442 21.32 -19.74 28.46
C LYS A 442 20.51 -20.79 29.24
N ARG A 443 21.17 -21.51 30.16
CA ARG A 443 20.55 -22.50 31.03
C ARG A 443 19.52 -21.90 31.98
N ALA A 444 19.83 -20.78 32.63
CA ALA A 444 18.89 -20.11 33.53
C ALA A 444 17.60 -19.66 32.80
N LEU A 445 17.73 -19.17 31.57
CA LEU A 445 16.56 -18.85 30.74
C LEU A 445 15.76 -20.12 30.39
N ALA A 446 16.42 -21.21 29.98
CA ALA A 446 15.73 -22.47 29.70
C ALA A 446 14.97 -23.02 30.91
N GLU A 447 15.59 -23.02 32.09
CA GLU A 447 14.96 -23.44 33.35
C GLU A 447 13.75 -22.55 33.70
N THR A 448 13.85 -21.23 33.46
CA THR A 448 12.72 -20.30 33.64
C THR A 448 11.55 -20.64 32.72
N HIS A 449 11.80 -20.91 31.44
CA HIS A 449 10.74 -21.29 30.50
C HIS A 449 10.13 -22.66 30.87
N LEU A 450 10.93 -23.67 31.26
CA LEU A 450 10.40 -24.96 31.74
C LEU A 450 9.50 -24.80 32.97
N GLN A 451 9.92 -23.95 33.92
CA GLN A 451 9.12 -23.71 35.12
C GLN A 451 7.77 -23.08 34.77
N LYS A 452 7.76 -22.07 33.88
CA LYS A 452 6.51 -21.46 33.39
C LYS A 452 5.61 -22.46 32.66
N ALA A 453 6.17 -23.31 31.80
CA ALA A 453 5.39 -24.34 31.12
C ALA A 453 4.71 -25.29 32.12
N ARG A 454 5.45 -25.74 33.14
CA ARG A 454 4.92 -26.60 34.21
C ARG A 454 3.83 -25.91 35.02
N GLU A 455 4.01 -24.64 35.36
CA GLU A 455 3.01 -23.85 36.08
C GLU A 455 1.71 -23.72 35.27
N ILE A 456 1.81 -23.47 33.97
CA ILE A 456 0.64 -23.36 33.08
C ILE A 456 -0.05 -24.72 32.94
N PHE A 457 0.68 -25.81 32.69
CA PHE A 457 0.10 -27.16 32.61
C PHE A 457 -0.59 -27.57 33.91
N ALA A 458 0.05 -27.34 35.05
CA ALA A 458 -0.53 -27.63 36.36
C ALA A 458 -1.81 -26.81 36.61
N ALA A 459 -1.84 -25.55 36.18
CA ALA A 459 -3.02 -24.68 36.33
C ALA A 459 -4.25 -25.23 35.58
N ILE A 460 -4.05 -25.90 34.43
CA ILE A 460 -5.13 -26.54 33.66
C ILE A 460 -5.35 -28.02 34.02
N GLY A 461 -4.59 -28.58 34.97
CA GLY A 461 -4.78 -29.95 35.48
C GLY A 461 -4.03 -31.03 34.69
N LEU A 462 -3.04 -30.67 33.88
CA LEU A 462 -2.19 -31.61 33.15
C LEU A 462 -0.90 -31.87 33.95
N SER A 463 -0.52 -33.15 34.10
CA SER A 463 0.51 -33.56 35.05
C SER A 463 1.96 -33.48 34.54
N GLU A 464 2.25 -33.70 33.25
CA GLU A 464 3.62 -33.63 32.68
C GLU A 464 3.65 -33.32 31.16
N THR A 465 4.85 -32.98 30.66
CA THR A 465 5.22 -32.52 29.30
C THR A 465 4.71 -33.42 28.14
N MET A 466 4.46 -32.79 26.98
CA MET A 466 3.86 -33.22 25.68
C MET A 466 4.20 -34.59 25.04
N ARG A 467 4.81 -35.56 25.74
CA ARG A 467 5.28 -36.81 25.11
C ARG A 467 4.16 -37.71 24.57
N ASP A 468 2.92 -37.53 25.02
CA ASP A 468 1.74 -38.25 24.54
C ASP A 468 0.54 -37.29 24.39
N LEU A 469 0.51 -36.53 23.29
CA LEU A 469 -0.57 -35.59 23.00
C LEU A 469 -1.96 -36.26 22.90
N PRO A 470 -2.12 -37.42 22.23
CA PRO A 470 -3.39 -38.14 22.26
C PRO A 470 -3.80 -38.60 23.67
N GLY A 471 -2.85 -39.03 24.49
CA GLY A 471 -3.10 -39.33 25.91
C GLY A 471 -3.59 -38.11 26.69
N LEU A 472 -2.97 -36.94 26.49
CA LEU A 472 -3.41 -35.69 27.11
C LEU A 472 -4.83 -35.28 26.67
N ILE A 473 -5.18 -35.49 25.39
CA ILE A 473 -6.54 -35.28 24.89
C ILE A 473 -7.51 -36.23 25.59
N ARG A 474 -7.20 -37.52 25.71
CA ARG A 474 -8.04 -38.49 26.45
C ARG A 474 -8.22 -38.06 27.91
N SER A 475 -7.16 -37.70 28.61
CA SER A 475 -7.28 -37.23 30.00
C SER A 475 -8.10 -35.94 30.12
N ALA A 476 -8.00 -35.01 29.16
CA ALA A 476 -8.81 -33.80 29.14
C ALA A 476 -10.31 -34.10 28.88
N ILE A 477 -10.61 -35.07 28.00
CA ILE A 477 -11.98 -35.56 27.79
C ILE A 477 -12.51 -36.20 29.07
N ALA A 478 -11.74 -37.10 29.69
CA ALA A 478 -12.13 -37.77 30.93
C ALA A 478 -12.40 -36.77 32.07
N ALA A 479 -11.54 -35.77 32.24
CA ALA A 479 -11.68 -34.74 33.26
C ALA A 479 -12.91 -33.83 33.07
N ASN A 480 -13.40 -33.70 31.83
CA ASN A 480 -14.55 -32.85 31.49
C ASN A 480 -15.77 -33.66 31.03
N LEU A 481 -15.79 -34.99 31.22
CA LEU A 481 -16.77 -35.88 30.61
C LEU A 481 -18.21 -35.51 30.97
N ASP A 482 -18.46 -35.20 32.24
CA ASP A 482 -19.79 -34.77 32.73
C ASP A 482 -20.27 -33.48 32.03
N THR A 483 -19.36 -32.53 31.81
CA THR A 483 -19.68 -31.26 31.14
C THR A 483 -19.88 -31.47 29.64
N LEU A 484 -19.02 -32.27 29.01
CA LEU A 484 -19.08 -32.59 27.57
C LEU A 484 -20.37 -33.35 27.19
N THR A 485 -20.87 -34.19 28.09
CA THR A 485 -22.10 -34.98 27.92
C THR A 485 -23.36 -34.24 28.40
N SER A 486 -23.20 -33.06 29.02
CA SER A 486 -24.33 -32.24 29.48
C SER A 486 -25.05 -31.56 28.30
N GLN A 487 -26.26 -31.04 28.55
CA GLN A 487 -27.03 -30.27 27.56
C GLN A 487 -26.33 -28.97 27.14
N ASP A 488 -25.50 -28.40 28.02
CA ASP A 488 -24.81 -27.13 27.76
C ASP A 488 -23.47 -27.31 27.04
N GLY A 489 -22.88 -28.52 27.12
CA GLY A 489 -21.56 -28.84 26.58
C GLY A 489 -20.41 -28.12 27.28
N LEU A 490 -19.17 -28.38 26.84
CA LEU A 490 -18.00 -27.63 27.28
C LEU A 490 -17.94 -26.29 26.56
N ILE A 491 -18.09 -25.21 27.31
CA ILE A 491 -18.21 -23.85 26.80
C ILE A 491 -16.84 -23.15 26.78
N GLY A 492 -16.38 -22.78 25.57
CA GLY A 492 -15.28 -21.86 25.34
C GLY A 492 -15.75 -20.42 25.06
N ASN A 493 -14.80 -19.53 24.80
CA ASN A 493 -15.06 -18.11 24.51
C ASN A 493 -15.88 -17.92 23.22
N ASP A 494 -15.57 -18.69 22.19
CA ASP A 494 -16.13 -18.63 20.84
C ASP A 494 -16.56 -20.01 20.32
N PHE A 495 -16.59 -21.03 21.19
CA PHE A 495 -16.99 -22.39 20.82
C PHE A 495 -17.81 -23.14 21.88
N VAL A 496 -18.38 -24.27 21.48
CA VAL A 496 -18.94 -25.31 22.35
C VAL A 496 -18.45 -26.67 21.88
N VAL A 497 -18.04 -27.54 22.79
CA VAL A 497 -17.75 -28.95 22.48
C VAL A 497 -18.78 -29.85 23.16
N TYR A 498 -19.36 -30.76 22.38
CA TYR A 498 -20.26 -31.80 22.84
C TYR A 498 -19.62 -33.19 22.71
N PHE A 499 -20.09 -34.11 23.55
CA PHE A 499 -19.80 -35.53 23.41
C PHE A 499 -21.05 -36.36 23.64
N GLU A 500 -21.93 -36.40 22.64
CA GLU A 500 -23.20 -37.09 22.75
C GLU A 500 -23.00 -38.60 22.98
N GLY A 501 -23.63 -39.11 24.05
CA GLY A 501 -23.52 -40.52 24.42
C GLY A 501 -22.13 -40.97 24.88
N ALA A 502 -21.16 -40.06 25.03
CA ALA A 502 -19.75 -40.39 25.25
C ALA A 502 -19.20 -41.41 24.25
N SER A 503 -19.62 -41.30 22.98
CA SER A 503 -19.24 -42.21 21.90
C SER A 503 -19.06 -41.47 20.58
N ASP A 504 -18.27 -42.03 19.67
CA ASP A 504 -18.13 -41.53 18.30
C ASP A 504 -19.48 -41.56 17.55
N VAL A 505 -19.86 -40.45 16.94
CA VAL A 505 -21.16 -40.29 16.28
C VAL A 505 -21.40 -41.27 15.11
N ILE A 506 -20.35 -41.75 14.44
CA ILE A 506 -20.45 -42.69 13.32
C ILE A 506 -20.09 -44.11 13.74
N SER A 507 -18.91 -44.32 14.31
CA SER A 507 -18.44 -45.67 14.66
C SER A 507 -19.17 -46.23 15.88
N GLN A 508 -19.82 -45.37 16.67
CA GLN A 508 -20.47 -45.70 17.95
C GLN A 508 -19.50 -46.32 18.96
N GLU A 509 -18.21 -46.07 18.78
CA GLU A 509 -17.17 -46.52 19.69
C GLU A 509 -17.21 -45.65 20.96
N GLY A 510 -17.41 -46.30 22.11
CA GLY A 510 -17.52 -45.63 23.41
C GLY A 510 -16.18 -45.11 23.91
N PHE A 511 -16.22 -44.02 24.67
CA PHE A 511 -15.06 -43.43 25.29
C PHE A 511 -14.50 -44.31 26.41
N ASP A 512 -13.19 -44.59 26.32
CA ASP A 512 -12.40 -45.20 27.39
C ASP A 512 -11.08 -44.42 27.50
N GLU A 513 -10.81 -43.88 28.70
CA GLU A 513 -9.59 -43.12 29.00
C GLU A 513 -8.31 -43.93 28.76
N HIS A 514 -8.39 -45.26 28.91
CA HIS A 514 -7.25 -46.17 28.79
C HIS A 514 -7.13 -46.83 27.41
N ALA A 515 -8.10 -46.62 26.52
CA ALA A 515 -8.04 -47.13 25.16
C ALA A 515 -7.01 -46.35 24.33
N SER A 516 -6.39 -47.04 23.36
CA SER A 516 -5.42 -46.44 22.43
C SER A 516 -6.10 -45.66 21.28
N LEU A 517 -7.27 -45.11 21.54
CA LEU A 517 -8.07 -44.36 20.55
C LEU A 517 -7.69 -42.89 20.60
N ASP A 518 -7.48 -42.33 19.41
CA ASP A 518 -7.18 -40.91 19.25
C ASP A 518 -8.46 -40.17 18.89
N TRP A 519 -8.67 -39.05 19.58
CA TRP A 519 -9.88 -38.25 19.47
C TRP A 519 -9.56 -36.89 18.86
N VAL A 520 -10.47 -36.42 18.00
CA VAL A 520 -10.43 -35.14 17.30
C VAL A 520 -11.77 -34.42 17.46
N LEU A 521 -11.78 -33.12 17.24
CA LEU A 521 -12.99 -32.31 17.25
C LEU A 521 -13.51 -32.15 15.83
N PHE A 522 -14.75 -32.53 15.59
CA PHE A 522 -15.45 -32.34 14.32
C PHE A 522 -16.45 -31.18 14.44
N ARG A 523 -16.35 -30.19 13.56
CA ARG A 523 -17.24 -29.03 13.57
C ARG A 523 -18.64 -29.41 13.10
N ARG A 524 -19.66 -29.08 13.88
CA ARG A 524 -21.08 -29.18 13.51
C ARG A 524 -21.59 -27.92 12.79
N SER A 525 -21.21 -26.73 13.27
CA SER A 525 -21.75 -25.45 12.83
C SER A 525 -21.20 -24.95 11.47
N PRO A 526 -21.94 -24.05 10.77
CA PRO A 526 -21.39 -23.21 9.72
C PRO A 526 -20.12 -22.43 10.15
N ARG A 527 -19.24 -22.13 9.20
CA ARG A 527 -17.98 -21.40 9.46
C ARG A 527 -18.19 -19.97 9.95
N ASP A 528 -19.27 -19.35 9.49
CA ASP A 528 -19.53 -17.93 9.74
C ASP A 528 -20.33 -17.70 11.03
N ASP A 529 -20.65 -18.77 11.77
CA ASP A 529 -21.33 -18.66 13.05
C ASP A 529 -20.44 -18.00 14.10
N VAL A 530 -21.03 -17.08 14.86
CA VAL A 530 -20.36 -16.35 15.96
C VAL A 530 -19.79 -17.29 17.02
N ARG A 531 -20.42 -18.46 17.20
CA ARG A 531 -19.98 -19.49 18.13
C ARG A 531 -19.91 -20.84 17.41
N GLN A 532 -18.72 -21.41 17.34
CA GLN A 532 -18.47 -22.66 16.63
C GLN A 532 -18.86 -23.87 17.49
N VAL A 533 -19.63 -24.80 16.95
CA VAL A 533 -20.04 -26.01 17.67
C VAL A 533 -19.23 -27.20 17.18
N TYR A 534 -18.67 -27.97 18.10
CA TYR A 534 -17.84 -29.13 17.84
C TYR A 534 -18.37 -30.37 18.55
N GLU A 535 -18.02 -31.53 18.03
CA GLU A 535 -18.33 -32.83 18.58
C GLU A 535 -17.08 -33.71 18.55
N LEU A 536 -16.90 -34.56 19.57
CA LEU A 536 -15.79 -35.51 19.60
C LEU A 536 -16.00 -36.65 18.62
N MET A 537 -14.95 -36.98 17.88
CA MET A 537 -14.90 -38.05 16.89
C MET A 537 -13.56 -38.76 16.99
N THR A 538 -13.50 -40.04 16.65
CA THR A 538 -12.23 -40.76 16.55
C THR A 538 -11.48 -40.40 15.27
N GLU A 539 -10.15 -40.44 15.36
CA GLU A 539 -9.26 -40.21 14.24
C GLU A 539 -9.45 -41.24 13.10
N ASP A 540 -9.82 -42.48 13.43
CA ASP A 540 -10.13 -43.51 12.44
C ASP A 540 -11.41 -43.17 11.65
N THR A 541 -12.45 -42.68 12.32
CA THR A 541 -13.66 -42.17 11.66
C THR A 541 -13.34 -40.99 10.75
N ARG A 542 -12.53 -40.02 11.21
CA ARG A 542 -12.07 -38.90 10.37
C ARG A 542 -11.38 -39.41 9.10
N ARG A 543 -10.40 -40.30 9.23
CA ARG A 543 -9.68 -40.88 8.08
C ARG A 543 -10.62 -41.60 7.11
N ALA A 544 -11.60 -42.33 7.63
CA ALA A 544 -12.61 -43.00 6.81
C ALA A 544 -13.51 -42.00 6.05
N LEU A 545 -13.91 -40.90 6.68
CA LEU A 545 -14.73 -39.85 6.05
C LEU A 545 -13.99 -39.10 4.95
N VAL A 546 -12.74 -38.68 5.22
CA VAL A 546 -11.92 -37.92 4.27
C VAL A 546 -11.55 -38.79 3.06
N SER A 547 -11.10 -40.03 3.28
CA SER A 547 -10.68 -40.92 2.19
C SER A 547 -11.81 -41.28 1.22
N ARG A 548 -13.07 -41.25 1.67
CA ARG A 548 -14.25 -41.52 0.85
C ARG A 548 -14.77 -40.30 0.08
N GLY A 549 -14.17 -39.12 0.27
CA GLY A 549 -14.66 -37.87 -0.32
C GLY A 549 -16.09 -37.54 0.13
N GLY A 550 -16.41 -37.88 1.39
CA GLY A 550 -17.76 -37.79 1.94
C GLY A 550 -18.30 -36.36 2.02
N ARG A 551 -19.61 -36.26 2.24
CA ARG A 551 -20.25 -35.00 2.62
C ARG A 551 -20.17 -34.78 4.13
N HIS A 552 -20.16 -33.52 4.51
CA HIS A 552 -20.27 -33.10 5.90
C HIS A 552 -21.59 -33.57 6.51
N LEU A 553 -21.52 -34.30 7.65
CA LEU A 553 -22.67 -34.94 8.30
C LEU A 553 -23.83 -33.97 8.55
N TYR A 554 -23.52 -32.76 9.01
CA TYR A 554 -24.52 -31.77 9.42
C TYR A 554 -24.87 -30.73 8.34
N ARG A 555 -24.02 -30.52 7.33
CA ARG A 555 -24.10 -29.33 6.46
C ARG A 555 -24.33 -29.65 4.99
N GLN A 556 -24.31 -30.94 4.61
CA GLN A 556 -24.56 -31.40 3.23
C GLN A 556 -23.62 -30.78 2.16
N VAL A 557 -22.50 -30.19 2.58
CA VAL A 557 -21.40 -29.68 1.74
C VAL A 557 -20.27 -30.72 1.65
N PRO A 558 -19.33 -30.60 0.69
CA PRO A 558 -18.11 -31.40 0.71
C PRO A 558 -17.36 -31.25 2.05
N LEU A 559 -16.83 -32.35 2.55
CA LEU A 559 -15.99 -32.34 3.76
C LEU A 559 -14.63 -31.71 3.44
N GLU A 560 -14.16 -30.81 4.29
CA GLU A 560 -12.85 -30.16 4.16
C GLU A 560 -11.96 -30.45 5.38
N ALA A 561 -10.64 -30.37 5.22
CA ALA A 561 -9.70 -30.60 6.31
C ALA A 561 -9.93 -29.66 7.51
N SER A 562 -10.33 -28.41 7.25
CA SER A 562 -10.63 -27.40 8.26
C SER A 562 -11.96 -27.61 8.99
N ASP A 563 -12.69 -28.70 8.72
CA ASP A 563 -13.83 -29.14 9.51
C ASP A 563 -13.42 -29.95 10.75
N PHE A 564 -12.13 -30.28 10.86
CA PHE A 564 -11.56 -30.98 11.99
C PHE A 564 -10.57 -30.08 12.73
N VAL A 565 -10.54 -30.20 14.06
CA VAL A 565 -9.51 -29.60 14.92
C VAL A 565 -8.87 -30.75 15.71
N ASP A 566 -7.55 -30.84 15.66
CA ASP A 566 -6.77 -31.89 16.29
C ASP A 566 -5.58 -31.32 17.08
N GLY A 567 -4.84 -32.23 17.71
CA GLY A 567 -3.59 -31.92 18.40
C GLY A 567 -3.70 -30.83 19.46
N VAL A 568 -2.81 -29.85 19.39
CA VAL A 568 -2.66 -28.78 20.38
C VAL A 568 -3.91 -27.91 20.46
N ALA A 569 -4.50 -27.58 19.31
CA ALA A 569 -5.68 -26.75 19.23
C ALA A 569 -6.89 -27.44 19.87
N ALA A 570 -7.05 -28.76 19.63
CA ALA A 570 -8.09 -29.54 20.29
C ALA A 570 -7.86 -29.61 21.80
N LEU A 571 -6.62 -29.80 22.25
CA LEU A 571 -6.30 -29.84 23.68
C LEU A 571 -6.54 -28.49 24.37
N ASP A 572 -6.23 -27.36 23.71
CA ASP A 572 -6.58 -26.02 24.21
C ASP A 572 -8.09 -25.87 24.41
N MET A 573 -8.88 -26.32 23.44
CA MET A 573 -10.34 -26.27 23.53
C MET A 573 -10.89 -27.14 24.67
N LEU A 574 -10.36 -28.36 24.83
CA LEU A 574 -10.79 -29.32 25.85
C LEU A 574 -10.33 -28.96 27.27
N THR A 575 -9.30 -28.14 27.41
CA THR A 575 -8.77 -27.69 28.72
C THR A 575 -9.21 -26.27 29.08
N THR A 576 -10.04 -25.64 28.25
CA THR A 576 -10.56 -24.30 28.49
C THR A 576 -11.38 -24.29 29.78
N ARG A 577 -10.99 -23.40 30.72
CA ARG A 577 -11.77 -23.12 31.93
C ARG A 577 -12.47 -21.80 31.76
N GLN A 578 -13.81 -21.76 31.92
CA GLN A 578 -14.53 -20.50 31.93
C GLN A 578 -13.90 -19.54 32.95
N ALA A 579 -13.57 -18.33 32.52
CA ALA A 579 -13.54 -17.20 33.43
C ALA A 579 -14.98 -17.05 33.96
N THR A 580 -15.22 -17.41 35.21
CA THR A 580 -16.51 -17.19 35.88
C THR A 580 -16.81 -15.70 35.90
N GLY A 581 -17.53 -15.23 34.87
CA GLY A 581 -17.76 -13.81 34.61
C GLY A 581 -18.77 -13.60 33.49
N ALA A 582 -20.06 -13.80 33.82
CA ALA A 582 -21.25 -13.27 33.15
C ALA A 582 -21.50 -13.65 31.67
N LEU A 583 -22.37 -14.64 31.46
CA LEU A 583 -23.60 -14.51 30.64
C LEU A 583 -24.43 -15.79 30.76
N LYS A 584 -25.43 -15.77 31.65
CA LYS A 584 -26.49 -16.78 31.67
C LYS A 584 -27.43 -16.46 30.50
N VAL A 585 -27.22 -17.10 29.36
CA VAL A 585 -28.21 -17.09 28.27
C VAL A 585 -28.79 -18.50 28.20
N VAL A 586 -30.06 -18.60 28.61
CA VAL A 586 -30.86 -19.82 28.51
C VAL A 586 -31.10 -20.08 27.02
N LEU A 587 -30.46 -21.10 26.46
CA LEU A 587 -30.89 -21.67 25.19
C LEU A 587 -32.01 -22.68 25.52
N ARG A 588 -33.26 -22.28 25.25
CA ARG A 588 -34.36 -23.24 25.14
C ARG A 588 -34.15 -24.03 23.86
N PHE A 589 -33.88 -25.32 24.00
CA PHE A 589 -34.10 -26.27 22.93
C PHE A 589 -35.62 -26.53 22.86
N ASP A 590 -36.25 -26.15 21.74
CA ASP A 590 -37.60 -26.59 21.43
C ASP A 590 -37.54 -28.09 21.11
N ASP A 591 -37.71 -28.90 22.14
CA ASP A 591 -38.11 -30.31 22.05
C ASP A 591 -39.58 -30.33 21.62
N ASP A 592 -39.84 -30.42 20.30
CA ASP A 592 -41.12 -30.89 19.76
C ASP A 592 -40.92 -31.40 18.33
N SER A 593 -40.23 -32.53 18.20
CA SER A 593 -40.51 -33.49 17.13
C SER A 593 -39.86 -34.84 17.41
N ALA A 594 -40.47 -35.61 18.31
CA ALA A 594 -40.40 -37.07 18.22
C ALA A 594 -41.82 -37.65 18.20
N PRO A 595 -42.02 -38.72 17.41
CA PRO A 595 -43.32 -39.13 16.89
C PRO A 595 -44.06 -40.01 17.90
N THR A 596 -45.39 -39.95 17.90
CA THR A 596 -46.23 -40.99 18.48
C THR A 596 -47.45 -41.18 17.59
N ASP A 597 -47.27 -42.11 16.66
CA ASP A 597 -48.09 -43.27 16.32
C ASP A 597 -49.56 -43.35 16.80
N LEU A 598 -50.27 -44.26 16.14
CA LEU A 598 -51.27 -45.12 16.78
C LEU A 598 -51.08 -45.31 18.29
#